data_AF-A0A094IJI3-F1
#
_entry.id   AF-A0A094IJI3-F1
#
_cell.length_a   1.000
_cell.length_b   1.000
_cell.length_c   1.000
_cell.angle_alpha   90.00
_cell.angle_beta   90.00
_cell.angle_gamma   90.00
#
_symmetry.space_group_name_H-M   'P 1'
#
loop_
_entity.id
_entity.type
_entity.pdbx_description
1 polymer ?
#
loop_
_entity_poly.entity_id
_entity_poly.type
_entity_poly.pdbx_seq_one_letter_code
_entity_poly.pdbx_strand_id
1 'polypeptide(L)'
;MNIKDIEKYNKIENNIKIVKIAEGKIIHVKKYLASDQKMAFVIDIVNRCVDGGRVIPVSVDIVTYMNFVIYYSDLEIDLEEKSIFEVYDILVQSNVLRRILEVIPEEELDAMVEYVKESIENEISYASSIAGGIGEMTKVIAEASLPGFIEAVKENPEMLEEPKEEEEE
;
A
#
# COMPACT_ATOMS: atom_id res chain seq x y z
N MET A 1 -16.17 38.67 8.09
CA MET A 1 -15.35 37.81 7.21
C MET A 1 -13.98 38.46 7.11
N ASN A 2 -12.92 37.80 7.59
CA ASN A 2 -11.56 38.39 7.65
C ASN A 2 -10.84 38.19 6.30
N ILE A 3 -9.92 39.09 5.93
CA ILE A 3 -9.05 38.97 4.75
C ILE A 3 -8.33 37.61 4.72
N LYS A 4 -7.89 37.10 5.88
CA LYS A 4 -7.29 35.76 5.98
C LYS A 4 -8.25 34.62 5.61
N ASP A 5 -9.54 34.76 5.90
CA ASP A 5 -10.55 33.79 5.51
C ASP A 5 -10.79 33.83 4.00
N ILE A 6 -10.76 35.03 3.41
CA ILE A 6 -10.91 35.25 1.96
C ILE A 6 -9.70 34.70 1.19
N GLU A 7 -8.47 34.92 1.68
CA GLU A 7 -7.25 34.36 1.08
C GLU A 7 -7.23 32.83 1.16
N LYS A 8 -7.64 32.25 2.28
CA LYS A 8 -7.79 30.79 2.44
C LYS A 8 -8.85 30.24 1.48
N TYR A 9 -9.99 30.90 1.35
CA TYR A 9 -11.06 30.52 0.40
C TYR A 9 -10.59 30.61 -1.06
N ASN A 10 -9.95 31.71 -1.47
CA ASN A 10 -9.42 31.89 -2.83
C ASN A 10 -8.33 30.87 -3.17
N LYS A 11 -7.53 30.45 -2.19
CA LYS A 11 -6.50 29.41 -2.39
C LYS A 11 -7.13 28.02 -2.60
N ILE A 12 -8.27 27.75 -1.96
CA ILE A 12 -9.06 26.53 -2.15
C ILE A 12 -9.78 26.54 -3.50
N GLU A 13 -10.40 27.66 -3.89
CA GLU A 13 -11.05 27.80 -5.22
C GLU A 13 -10.05 27.65 -6.37
N ASN A 14 -8.86 28.25 -6.26
CA ASN A 14 -7.81 28.11 -7.28
C ASN A 14 -7.19 26.70 -7.36
N ASN A 15 -7.45 25.85 -6.37
CA ASN A 15 -6.97 24.47 -6.34
C ASN A 15 -7.86 23.51 -7.12
N ILE A 16 -9.06 23.91 -7.55
CA ILE A 16 -9.99 23.02 -8.26
C ILE A 16 -10.12 23.48 -9.72
N LYS A 17 -10.11 22.52 -10.65
CA LYS A 17 -10.40 22.74 -12.06
C LYS A 17 -11.56 21.85 -12.48
N ILE A 18 -12.53 22.43 -13.16
CA ILE A 18 -13.66 21.70 -13.72
C ILE A 18 -13.21 21.09 -15.04
N VAL A 19 -13.34 19.77 -15.15
CA VAL A 19 -13.01 19.00 -16.35
C VAL A 19 -14.30 18.42 -16.92
N LYS A 20 -14.55 18.65 -18.20
CA LYS A 20 -15.64 18.00 -18.92
C LYS A 20 -15.19 16.61 -19.37
N ILE A 21 -15.97 15.58 -19.09
CA ILE A 21 -15.74 14.19 -19.53
C ILE A 21 -16.78 13.77 -20.58
N ALA A 22 -16.82 12.50 -20.95
CA ALA A 22 -17.77 11.97 -21.92
C ALA A 22 -19.23 12.27 -21.51
N GLU A 23 -20.12 12.35 -22.51
CA GLU A 23 -21.57 12.61 -22.32
C GLU A 23 -21.93 13.95 -21.68
N GLY A 24 -20.97 14.89 -21.62
CA GLY A 24 -21.21 16.22 -21.08
C GLY A 24 -21.23 16.30 -19.56
N LYS A 25 -20.92 15.18 -18.86
CA LYS A 25 -20.68 15.18 -17.43
C LYS A 25 -19.45 16.03 -17.09
N ILE A 26 -19.46 16.62 -15.91
CA ILE A 26 -18.36 17.42 -15.37
C ILE A 26 -17.84 16.76 -14.11
N ILE A 27 -16.54 16.83 -13.91
CA ILE A 27 -15.86 16.43 -12.68
C ILE A 27 -15.01 17.60 -12.17
N HIS A 28 -14.83 17.67 -10.87
CA HIS A 28 -13.96 18.61 -10.19
C HIS A 28 -12.65 17.92 -9.84
N VAL A 29 -11.56 18.45 -10.37
CA VAL A 29 -10.22 17.89 -10.17
C VAL A 29 -9.38 18.87 -9.37
N LYS A 30 -8.82 18.41 -8.26
CA LYS A 30 -7.86 19.16 -7.44
C LYS A 30 -6.51 19.23 -8.16
N LYS A 31 -5.76 20.30 -7.95
CA LYS A 31 -4.35 20.42 -8.38
C LYS A 31 -3.41 19.86 -7.34
N TYR A 32 -3.71 20.09 -6.07
CA TYR A 32 -2.90 19.67 -4.93
C TYR A 32 -3.77 19.01 -3.85
N LEU A 33 -3.19 18.03 -3.17
CA LEU A 33 -3.78 17.46 -1.96
C LEU A 33 -3.27 18.16 -0.68
N ALA A 34 -4.10 18.16 0.36
CA ALA A 34 -3.64 18.49 1.70
C ALA A 34 -2.76 17.35 2.26
N SER A 35 -1.86 17.66 3.20
CA SER A 35 -0.84 16.72 3.69
C SER A 35 -1.43 15.42 4.26
N ASP A 36 -2.56 15.51 4.96
CA ASP A 36 -3.31 14.36 5.48
C ASP A 36 -3.83 13.46 4.34
N GLN A 37 -4.36 14.07 3.28
CA GLN A 37 -4.84 13.34 2.10
C GLN A 37 -3.68 12.69 1.31
N LYS A 38 -2.52 13.34 1.24
CA LYS A 38 -1.31 12.76 0.63
C LYS A 38 -0.85 11.51 1.38
N MET A 39 -0.86 11.57 2.71
CA MET A 39 -0.51 10.42 3.54
C MET A 39 -1.49 9.26 3.34
N ALA A 40 -2.80 9.55 3.35
CA ALA A 40 -3.83 8.56 3.11
C ALA A 40 -3.70 7.90 1.71
N PHE A 41 -3.43 8.70 0.66
CA PHE A 41 -3.15 8.22 -0.69
C PHE A 41 -2.01 7.19 -0.71
N VAL A 42 -0.89 7.51 -0.05
CA VAL A 42 0.28 6.62 -0.03
C VAL A 42 -0.01 5.34 0.74
N ILE A 43 -0.64 5.45 1.92
CA ILE A 43 -1.01 4.31 2.76
C ILE A 43 -1.94 3.35 2.01
N ASP A 44 -2.95 3.87 1.30
CA ASP A 44 -3.88 3.05 0.54
C ASP A 44 -3.20 2.26 -0.58
N ILE A 45 -2.21 2.85 -1.25
CA ILE A 45 -1.44 2.15 -2.29
C ILE A 45 -0.57 1.07 -1.65
N VAL A 46 0.19 1.40 -0.61
CA VAL A 46 1.07 0.45 0.09
C VAL A 46 0.26 -0.75 0.58
N ASN A 47 -0.87 -0.52 1.26
CA ASN A 47 -1.72 -1.59 1.79
C ASN A 47 -2.31 -2.51 0.71
N ARG A 48 -2.49 -2.01 -0.51
CA ARG A 48 -3.06 -2.78 -1.64
C ARG A 48 -1.98 -3.48 -2.47
N CYS A 49 -0.73 -3.03 -2.39
CA CYS A 49 0.34 -3.50 -3.26
C CYS A 49 1.44 -4.28 -2.53
N VAL A 50 1.50 -4.17 -1.20
CA VAL A 50 2.45 -4.89 -0.35
C VAL A 50 1.71 -5.94 0.46
N ASP A 51 2.10 -7.20 0.29
CA ASP A 51 1.58 -8.32 1.09
C ASP A 51 2.75 -9.18 1.59
N GLY A 52 2.83 -9.36 2.91
CA GLY A 52 3.88 -10.18 3.54
C GLY A 52 5.31 -9.76 3.18
N GLY A 53 5.57 -8.45 3.00
CA GLY A 53 6.88 -7.93 2.60
C GLY A 53 7.23 -8.13 1.12
N ARG A 54 6.26 -8.52 0.28
CA ARG A 54 6.41 -8.64 -1.17
C ARG A 54 5.57 -7.59 -1.87
N VAL A 55 6.13 -7.01 -2.93
CA VAL A 55 5.43 -6.06 -3.79
C VAL A 55 4.82 -6.81 -4.97
N ILE A 56 3.61 -6.43 -5.36
CA ILE A 56 3.00 -6.83 -6.63
C ILE A 56 3.18 -5.66 -7.62
N PRO A 57 4.23 -5.65 -8.47
CA PRO A 57 4.63 -4.44 -9.19
C PRO A 57 3.58 -3.95 -10.18
N VAL A 58 2.91 -4.88 -10.88
CA VAL A 58 1.84 -4.55 -11.84
C VAL A 58 0.66 -3.85 -11.14
N SER A 59 0.42 -4.19 -9.87
CA SER A 59 -0.61 -3.52 -9.07
C SER A 59 -0.20 -2.12 -8.66
N VAL A 60 1.10 -1.85 -8.44
CA VAL A 60 1.56 -0.52 -7.97
C VAL A 60 1.16 0.57 -8.96
N ASP A 61 1.47 0.42 -10.24
CA ASP A 61 1.18 1.45 -11.25
C ASP A 61 -0.33 1.69 -11.36
N ILE A 62 -1.11 0.62 -11.52
CA ILE A 62 -2.56 0.69 -11.71
C ILE A 62 -3.24 1.26 -10.46
N VAL A 63 -2.88 0.77 -9.27
CA VAL A 63 -3.43 1.26 -8.00
C VAL A 63 -3.02 2.71 -7.77
N THR A 64 -1.80 3.14 -8.15
CA THR A 64 -1.37 4.54 -8.05
C THR A 64 -2.21 5.44 -8.96
N TYR A 65 -2.39 5.09 -10.23
CA TYR A 65 -3.23 5.85 -11.15
C TYR A 65 -4.69 5.91 -10.70
N MET A 66 -5.22 4.81 -10.16
CA MET A 66 -6.57 4.78 -9.62
C MET A 66 -6.71 5.65 -8.36
N ASN A 67 -5.69 5.69 -7.50
CA ASN A 67 -5.70 6.59 -6.36
C ASN A 67 -5.61 8.07 -6.78
N PHE A 68 -4.95 8.40 -7.89
CA PHE A 68 -5.03 9.76 -8.44
C PHE A 68 -6.47 10.13 -8.76
N VAL A 69 -7.23 9.23 -9.38
CA VAL A 69 -8.65 9.45 -9.66
C VAL A 69 -9.45 9.61 -8.37
N ILE A 70 -9.30 8.70 -7.41
CA ILE A 70 -10.08 8.67 -6.16
C ILE A 70 -9.82 9.92 -5.29
N TYR A 71 -8.56 10.35 -5.15
CA TYR A 71 -8.20 11.43 -4.22
C TYR A 71 -8.29 12.83 -4.84
N TYR A 72 -7.94 12.95 -6.13
CA TYR A 72 -7.90 14.24 -6.82
C TYR A 72 -9.20 14.58 -7.53
N SER A 73 -10.11 13.63 -7.78
CA SER A 73 -11.39 13.93 -8.42
C SER A 73 -12.58 13.59 -7.53
N ASP A 74 -13.73 14.15 -7.87
CA ASP A 74 -15.04 13.77 -7.33
C ASP A 74 -15.72 12.68 -8.17
N LEU A 75 -14.96 11.98 -9.02
CA LEU A 75 -15.50 10.87 -9.80
C LEU A 75 -15.86 9.72 -8.86
N GLU A 76 -17.14 9.39 -8.81
CA GLU A 76 -17.62 8.20 -8.11
C GLU A 76 -17.22 6.95 -8.88
N ILE A 77 -16.44 6.08 -8.23
CA ILE A 77 -15.99 4.81 -8.79
C ILE A 77 -16.72 3.69 -8.07
N ASP A 78 -17.52 2.94 -8.84
CA ASP A 78 -18.14 1.71 -8.37
C ASP A 78 -17.15 0.53 -8.56
N LEU A 79 -16.69 -0.02 -7.43
CA LEU A 79 -15.82 -1.20 -7.38
C LEU A 79 -16.57 -2.45 -6.88
N GLU A 80 -17.89 -2.38 -6.69
CA GLU A 80 -18.69 -3.53 -6.25
C GLU A 80 -18.89 -4.52 -7.40
N GLU A 81 -19.06 -4.02 -8.63
CA GLU A 81 -19.34 -4.83 -9.82
C GLU A 81 -18.14 -5.03 -10.75
N LYS A 82 -17.05 -4.24 -10.58
CA LYS A 82 -15.88 -4.24 -11.47
C LYS A 82 -14.58 -4.28 -10.68
N SER A 83 -13.62 -5.04 -11.20
CA SER A 83 -12.27 -5.03 -10.65
C SER A 83 -11.59 -3.68 -10.92
N ILE A 84 -10.62 -3.32 -10.06
CA ILE A 84 -9.83 -2.10 -10.23
C ILE A 84 -9.12 -2.01 -11.59
N PHE A 85 -8.73 -3.16 -12.16
CA PHE A 85 -8.11 -3.26 -13.48
C PHE A 85 -9.08 -2.91 -14.60
N GLU A 86 -10.30 -3.45 -14.55
CA GLU A 86 -11.33 -3.15 -15.55
C GLU A 86 -11.75 -1.68 -15.50
N VAL A 87 -11.88 -1.11 -14.30
CA VAL A 87 -12.17 0.32 -14.16
C VAL A 87 -11.02 1.16 -14.72
N TYR A 88 -9.77 0.82 -14.40
CA TYR A 88 -8.60 1.49 -14.95
C TYR A 88 -8.62 1.48 -16.48
N ASP A 89 -8.86 0.33 -17.11
CA ASP A 89 -8.92 0.21 -18.57
C ASP A 89 -10.02 1.10 -19.17
N ILE A 90 -11.20 1.16 -18.54
CA ILE A 90 -12.28 2.07 -18.96
C ILE A 90 -11.85 3.53 -18.88
N LEU A 91 -11.17 3.95 -17.80
CA LEU A 91 -10.73 5.33 -17.61
C LEU A 91 -9.61 5.72 -18.58
N VAL A 92 -8.73 4.79 -18.94
CA VAL A 92 -7.71 4.97 -19.97
C VAL A 92 -8.35 5.11 -21.35
N GLN A 93 -9.20 4.16 -21.74
CA GLN A 93 -9.85 4.13 -23.07
C GLN A 93 -10.75 5.36 -23.30
N SER A 94 -11.41 5.85 -22.25
CA SER A 94 -12.26 7.04 -22.31
C SER A 94 -11.48 8.37 -22.25
N ASN A 95 -10.16 8.33 -22.07
CA ASN A 95 -9.28 9.49 -21.79
C ASN A 95 -9.63 10.26 -20.51
N VAL A 96 -10.47 9.71 -19.63
CA VAL A 96 -10.83 10.38 -18.37
C VAL A 96 -9.62 10.48 -17.44
N LEU A 97 -8.87 9.38 -17.29
CA LEU A 97 -7.65 9.37 -16.47
C LEU A 97 -6.66 10.44 -16.93
N ARG A 98 -6.38 10.49 -18.24
CA ARG A 98 -5.47 11.48 -18.82
C ARG A 98 -5.92 12.92 -18.50
N ARG A 99 -7.21 13.22 -18.65
CA ARG A 99 -7.74 14.57 -18.37
C ARG A 99 -7.63 14.96 -16.90
N ILE A 100 -7.73 14.00 -15.99
CA ILE A 100 -7.51 14.23 -14.55
C ILE A 100 -6.03 14.56 -14.32
N LEU A 101 -5.11 13.73 -14.84
CA LEU A 101 -3.68 13.93 -14.66
C LEU A 101 -3.18 15.26 -15.25
N GLU A 102 -3.73 15.72 -16.38
CA GLU A 102 -3.40 17.03 -16.99
C GLU A 102 -3.81 18.25 -16.14
N VAL A 103 -4.61 18.07 -15.08
CA VAL A 103 -4.92 19.14 -14.12
C VAL A 103 -3.86 19.24 -13.03
N ILE A 104 -3.29 18.09 -12.65
CA ILE A 104 -2.34 17.99 -11.55
C ILE A 104 -0.98 18.50 -12.05
N PRO A 105 -0.34 19.46 -11.35
CA PRO A 105 0.98 19.93 -11.71
C PRO A 105 2.00 18.79 -11.71
N GLU A 106 2.95 18.83 -12.64
CA GLU A 106 3.97 17.78 -12.81
C GLU A 106 4.76 17.56 -11.51
N GLU A 107 5.11 18.64 -10.80
CA GLU A 107 5.85 18.56 -9.54
C GLU A 107 5.05 17.85 -8.43
N GLU A 108 3.72 17.96 -8.45
CA GLU A 108 2.85 17.24 -7.50
C GLU A 108 2.74 15.76 -7.88
N LEU A 109 2.59 15.44 -9.17
CA LEU A 109 2.57 14.06 -9.65
C LEU A 109 3.87 13.33 -9.27
N ASP A 110 5.01 13.94 -9.58
CA ASP A 110 6.34 13.39 -9.30
C ASP A 110 6.54 13.18 -7.80
N ALA A 111 6.17 14.17 -6.98
CA ALA A 111 6.27 14.05 -5.53
C ALA A 111 5.42 12.90 -4.99
N MET A 112 4.19 12.73 -5.47
CA MET A 112 3.32 11.64 -5.02
C MET A 112 3.84 10.27 -5.44
N VAL A 113 4.37 10.14 -6.67
CA VAL A 113 4.99 8.89 -7.14
C VAL A 113 6.23 8.55 -6.32
N GLU A 114 7.08 9.53 -6.02
CA GLU A 114 8.27 9.31 -5.19
C GLU A 114 7.88 8.89 -3.77
N TYR A 115 6.88 9.53 -3.15
CA TYR A 115 6.40 9.12 -1.82
C TYR A 115 5.87 7.69 -1.79
N VAL A 116 5.18 7.24 -2.85
CA VAL A 116 4.73 5.85 -2.97
C VAL A 116 5.92 4.91 -3.06
N LYS A 117 6.89 5.22 -3.91
CA LYS A 117 8.09 4.41 -4.12
C LYS A 117 8.91 4.30 -2.83
N GLU A 118 9.23 5.41 -2.19
CA GLU A 118 9.97 5.44 -0.92
C GLU A 118 9.23 4.64 0.16
N SER A 119 7.91 4.76 0.24
CA SER A 119 7.12 4.04 1.26
C SER A 119 7.10 2.54 1.01
N ILE A 120 6.99 2.11 -0.24
CA ILE A 120 7.08 0.69 -0.61
C ILE A 120 8.48 0.14 -0.29
N GLU A 121 9.55 0.86 -0.63
CA GLU A 121 10.92 0.45 -0.32
C GLU A 121 11.14 0.32 1.19
N ASN A 122 10.61 1.26 1.97
CA ASN A 122 10.67 1.22 3.43
C ASN A 122 9.95 0.00 4.01
N GLU A 123 8.75 -0.35 3.51
CA GLU A 123 8.01 -1.53 3.97
C GLU A 123 8.75 -2.84 3.65
N ILE A 124 9.34 -2.97 2.45
CA ILE A 124 10.15 -4.14 2.09
C ILE A 124 11.37 -4.26 3.02
N SER A 125 12.06 -3.14 3.24
CA SER A 125 13.25 -3.08 4.09
C SER A 125 12.94 -3.46 5.53
N TYR A 126 11.81 -2.96 6.05
CA TYR A 126 11.32 -3.29 7.39
C TYR A 126 10.96 -4.77 7.51
N ALA A 127 10.20 -5.33 6.56
CA ALA A 127 9.86 -6.75 6.54
C ALA A 127 11.11 -7.64 6.47
N SER A 128 12.09 -7.26 5.65
CA SER A 128 13.38 -7.97 5.53
C SER A 128 14.18 -7.92 6.83
N SER A 129 14.18 -6.78 7.53
CA SER A 129 14.86 -6.62 8.81
C SER A 129 14.22 -7.46 9.92
N ILE A 130 12.88 -7.54 9.96
CA ILE A 130 12.17 -8.42 10.90
C ILE A 130 12.44 -9.90 10.58
N ALA A 131 12.37 -10.29 9.31
CA ALA A 131 12.64 -11.66 8.90
C ALA A 131 14.07 -12.09 9.27
N GLY A 132 15.05 -11.19 9.08
CA GLY A 132 16.42 -11.38 9.55
C GLY A 132 16.52 -11.52 11.07
N GLY A 133 15.85 -10.63 11.82
CA GLY A 133 15.85 -10.65 13.28
C GLY A 133 15.19 -11.90 13.88
N ILE A 134 14.10 -12.40 13.28
CA ILE A 134 13.47 -13.68 13.68
C ILE A 134 14.39 -14.85 13.34
N GLY A 135 15.07 -14.82 12.20
CA GLY A 135 16.07 -15.83 11.85
C GLY A 135 17.22 -15.91 12.87
N GLU A 136 17.73 -14.75 13.31
CA GLU A 136 18.76 -14.67 14.35
C GLU A 136 18.23 -15.09 15.73
N MET A 137 17.03 -14.67 16.13
CA MET A 137 16.42 -15.15 17.39
C MET A 137 16.19 -16.67 17.36
N THR A 138 15.74 -17.23 16.24
CA THR A 138 15.55 -18.67 16.07
C THR A 138 16.87 -19.42 16.13
N LYS A 139 17.94 -18.86 15.54
CA LYS A 139 19.29 -19.41 15.64
C LYS A 139 19.84 -19.36 17.07
N VAL A 140 19.65 -18.26 17.79
CA VAL A 140 20.04 -18.13 19.20
C VAL A 140 19.24 -19.10 20.08
N ILE A 141 17.94 -19.28 19.84
CA ILE A 141 17.11 -20.26 20.55
C ILE A 141 17.59 -21.68 20.24
N ALA A 142 17.86 -22.02 18.97
CA ALA A 142 18.37 -23.33 18.58
C ALA A 142 19.75 -23.62 19.21
N GLU A 143 20.68 -22.65 19.17
CA GLU A 143 22.01 -22.76 19.77
C GLU A 143 21.96 -22.83 21.30
N ALA A 144 20.98 -22.20 21.95
CA ALA A 144 20.75 -22.29 23.40
C ALA A 144 20.03 -23.58 23.83
N SER A 145 19.21 -24.17 22.95
CA SER A 145 18.39 -25.36 23.26
C SER A 145 19.12 -26.68 22.99
N LEU A 146 20.06 -26.71 22.04
CA LEU A 146 20.82 -27.91 21.70
C LEU A 146 21.69 -28.45 22.85
N PRO A 147 22.44 -27.61 23.62
CA PRO A 147 23.29 -28.10 24.70
C PRO A 147 22.50 -28.81 25.80
N GLY A 148 21.36 -28.25 26.22
CA GLY A 148 20.51 -28.84 27.25
C GLY A 148 19.82 -30.13 26.81
N PHE A 149 19.43 -30.24 25.53
CA PHE A 149 18.88 -31.48 24.97
C PHE A 149 19.95 -32.59 24.89
N ILE A 150 21.17 -32.26 24.48
CA ILE A 150 22.29 -33.22 24.43
C ILE A 150 22.68 -33.72 25.83
N GLU A 151 22.60 -32.86 26.84
CA GLU A 151 22.87 -33.23 28.23
C GLU A 151 21.78 -34.14 28.81
N ALA A 152 20.50 -33.81 28.57
CA ALA A 152 19.37 -34.63 28.99
C ALA A 152 19.36 -36.03 28.33
N VAL A 153 19.71 -36.13 27.04
CA VAL A 153 19.83 -37.41 26.31
C VAL A 153 21.00 -38.26 26.81
N LYS A 154 22.08 -37.65 27.31
CA LYS A 154 23.19 -38.38 27.95
C LYS A 154 22.82 -38.92 29.33
N GLU A 155 21.99 -38.19 30.07
CA GLU A 155 21.54 -38.60 31.40
C GLU A 155 20.39 -39.63 31.36
N ASN A 156 19.57 -39.63 30.31
CA ASN A 156 18.49 -40.60 30.11
C ASN A 156 18.35 -41.02 28.63
N PRO A 157 19.11 -42.02 28.16
CA PRO A 157 19.13 -42.42 26.75
C PRO A 157 17.83 -43.09 26.27
N GLU A 158 16.94 -43.51 27.17
CA GLU A 158 15.64 -44.11 26.84
C GLU A 158 14.64 -43.09 26.25
N MET A 159 14.91 -41.78 26.35
CA MET A 159 14.10 -40.71 25.73
C MET A 159 14.07 -40.75 24.19
N LEU A 160 14.95 -41.53 23.56
CA LEU A 160 15.00 -41.74 22.11
C LEU A 160 14.24 -42.99 21.65
N GLU A 161 13.77 -43.83 22.57
CA GLU A 161 12.97 -45.00 22.21
C GLU A 161 11.51 -44.55 22.03
N GLU A 162 10.95 -44.78 20.84
CA GLU A 162 9.52 -44.54 20.58
C GLU A 162 8.69 -45.37 21.58
N PRO A 163 7.63 -44.79 22.17
CA PRO A 163 6.79 -45.52 23.10
C PRO A 163 6.22 -46.74 22.39
N LYS A 164 6.49 -47.94 22.93
CA LYS A 164 5.86 -49.17 22.45
C LYS A 164 4.36 -49.02 22.70
N GLU A 165 3.59 -49.02 21.62
CA GLU A 165 2.14 -49.12 21.68
C GLU A 165 1.79 -50.39 22.46
N GLU A 166 1.24 -50.24 23.67
CA GLU A 166 0.62 -51.34 24.39
C GLU A 166 -0.69 -51.66 23.67
N GLU A 167 -0.70 -52.74 22.89
CA GLU A 167 -1.94 -53.36 22.40
C GLU A 167 -2.76 -53.83 23.63
N GLU A 168 -3.85 -53.13 23.92
CA GLU A 168 -4.86 -53.56 24.88
C GLU A 168 -5.59 -54.80 24.36
N GLU A 169 -5.43 -55.96 25.03
CA GLU A 169 -6.35 -57.11 24.99
C GLU A 169 -7.18 -57.20 26.27
#